data_AF-A0A3N0XPG3-F1
#
_entry.id   AF-A0A3N0XPG3-F1
#
_cell.length_a   1.000
_cell.length_b   1.000
_cell.length_c   1.000
_cell.angle_alpha   90.00
_cell.angle_beta   90.00
_cell.angle_gamma   90.00
#
_symmetry.space_group_name_H-M   'P 1'
#
loop_
_entity.id
_entity.type
_entity.pdbx_description
1 polymer ?
#
loop_
_entity_poly.entity_id
_entity_poly.type
_entity_poly.pdbx_seq_one_letter_code
_entity_poly.pdbx_strand_id
1 'polypeptide(L)'
;MKALVCILLLLETFVFVVQQQVDGGLNENEISQQISSEDGRQNPPQTDTLRAEASTDRQQYCDLGIPDIHAALRELTATVTEQKEKNRELTATVTEQKENIRELTATITEQKENIRELTTTVTEQKGHIRELTATVTEQKEINRALEMQQTFILEELKKKNEDREIAFSASLMESGSGFIGPFTTHFTLTYRNVFTNIGNAYNPITGIFTAPLKGAYMFRVSVFGIGPTAASAAIFKNGEHVVITHDNQPKNDLNTSNGVVLILEVGDVVYMRESWNGMELENVGDNGALTHRRGTHWEIGIHRRQVDDVLSPNINILEELGEIKSMETKMKSLETEMERLRTENKDREIAFSASLVESGSGYIGPFTTHFPITYKNVFTNTGNAYNPITGIFTAPLKGAYMFRISVYGVGGTAVSVSIIKNGEIVVSAYDYQPQNVLNSSNGVVLILEAGDVVYVRLGSGRRIYDNKSNHSTFSGFLLFPLR
;
A
#
# COMPACT_ATOMS: atom_id res chain seq x y z
N MET A 1 -5.89 42.64 2.85
CA MET A 1 -5.48 43.44 1.66
C MET A 1 -5.37 44.93 1.94
N LYS A 2 -6.46 45.74 2.00
CA LYS A 2 -6.35 47.23 2.04
C LYS A 2 -5.33 47.80 3.04
N ALA A 3 -5.31 47.34 4.30
CA ALA A 3 -4.34 47.78 5.31
C ALA A 3 -2.86 47.48 4.93
N LEU A 4 -2.60 46.36 4.24
CA LEU A 4 -1.25 45.98 3.79
C LEU A 4 -0.74 46.93 2.69
N VAL A 5 -1.64 47.41 1.82
CA VAL A 5 -1.32 48.39 0.77
C VAL A 5 -0.96 49.74 1.39
N CYS A 6 -1.67 50.19 2.42
CA CYS A 6 -1.31 51.41 3.15
C CYS A 6 0.07 51.30 3.83
N ILE A 7 0.41 50.14 4.40
CA ILE A 7 1.73 49.92 5.02
C ILE A 7 2.85 49.93 3.97
N LEU A 8 2.63 49.33 2.79
CA LEU A 8 3.60 49.38 1.69
C LEU A 8 3.80 50.81 1.14
N LEU A 9 2.73 51.58 0.96
CA LEU A 9 2.83 52.98 0.51
C LEU A 9 3.50 53.89 1.56
N LEU A 10 3.28 53.63 2.85
CA LEU A 10 4.01 54.30 3.94
C LEU A 10 5.50 53.92 3.98
N LEU A 11 5.85 52.68 3.63
CA LEU A 11 7.25 52.25 3.53
C LEU A 11 7.95 52.84 2.30
N GLU A 12 7.31 52.87 1.12
CA GLU A 12 7.90 53.51 -0.07
C GLU A 12 8.07 55.03 0.11
N THR A 13 7.11 55.72 0.73
CA THR A 13 7.27 57.15 1.05
C THR A 13 8.34 57.39 2.11
N PHE A 14 8.50 56.52 3.11
CA PHE A 14 9.60 56.62 4.07
C PHE A 14 10.97 56.38 3.42
N VAL A 15 11.09 55.39 2.53
CA VAL A 15 12.31 55.16 1.74
C VAL A 15 12.60 56.37 0.84
N PHE A 16 11.60 56.94 0.17
CA PHE A 16 11.79 58.13 -0.68
C PHE A 16 12.26 59.37 0.10
N VAL A 17 11.73 59.59 1.31
CA VAL A 17 12.17 60.69 2.20
C VAL A 17 13.60 60.46 2.70
N VAL A 18 13.96 59.23 3.12
CA VAL A 18 15.33 58.90 3.50
C VAL A 18 16.29 59.06 2.31
N GLN A 19 15.87 58.65 1.11
CA GLN A 19 16.64 58.83 -0.12
C GLN A 19 16.85 60.32 -0.43
N GLN A 20 15.81 61.17 -0.30
CA GLN A 20 15.96 62.63 -0.43
C GLN A 20 16.83 63.29 0.65
N GLN A 21 16.95 62.71 1.85
CA GLN A 21 17.89 63.19 2.88
C GLN A 21 19.33 62.71 2.65
N VAL A 22 19.53 61.60 1.93
CA VAL A 22 20.87 61.10 1.54
C VAL A 22 21.38 61.81 0.28
N ASP A 23 20.53 61.93 -0.75
CA ASP A 23 20.85 62.61 -2.02
C ASP A 23 20.69 64.15 -1.92
N GLY A 24 20.17 64.66 -0.80
CA GLY A 24 20.08 66.09 -0.47
C GLY A 24 21.32 66.68 0.21
N GLY A 25 22.37 65.87 0.41
CA GLY A 25 23.66 66.32 0.93
C GLY A 25 24.42 67.14 -0.12
N LEU A 26 24.37 68.47 0.00
CA LEU A 26 25.04 69.41 -0.91
C LEU A 26 26.55 69.16 -1.00
N ASN A 27 27.11 69.33 -2.19
CA ASN A 27 28.51 69.05 -2.51
C ASN A 27 29.50 69.85 -1.62
N GLU A 28 30.48 69.18 -1.03
CA GLU A 28 31.62 69.83 -0.34
C GLU A 28 32.52 70.68 -1.29
N ASN A 29 32.26 70.65 -2.60
CA ASN A 29 33.02 71.40 -3.61
C ASN A 29 32.63 72.89 -3.73
N GLU A 30 31.47 73.35 -3.26
CA GLU A 30 31.08 74.77 -3.41
C GLU A 30 31.68 75.71 -2.37
N ILE A 31 32.14 75.20 -1.21
CA ILE A 31 32.85 76.02 -0.21
C ILE A 31 34.32 76.27 -0.64
N SER A 32 34.90 75.38 -1.45
CA SER A 32 36.29 75.50 -1.92
C SER A 32 36.49 76.46 -3.10
N GLN A 33 35.43 77.03 -3.69
CA GLN A 33 35.52 77.90 -4.87
C GLN A 33 35.37 79.42 -4.62
N GLN A 34 35.18 79.88 -3.37
CA GLN A 34 35.19 81.32 -3.04
C GLN A 34 36.52 81.82 -2.43
N ILE A 35 37.56 81.00 -2.34
CA ILE A 35 38.89 81.37 -1.81
C ILE A 35 40.02 81.11 -2.84
N SER A 36 39.68 80.90 -4.12
CA SER A 36 40.63 80.51 -5.17
C SER A 36 40.47 81.30 -6.49
N SER A 37 40.10 82.58 -6.41
CA SER A 37 39.93 83.42 -7.61
C SER A 37 40.40 84.88 -7.47
N GLU A 38 41.27 85.22 -6.53
CA GLU A 38 41.87 86.57 -6.46
C GLU A 38 43.29 86.62 -5.86
N ASP A 39 44.22 85.83 -6.43
CA ASP A 39 45.61 86.29 -6.57
C ASP A 39 46.10 85.97 -7.99
N GLY A 40 46.89 86.88 -8.56
CA GLY A 40 47.18 86.91 -10.00
C GLY A 40 47.42 88.32 -10.57
N ARG A 41 47.70 89.34 -9.74
CA ARG A 41 48.12 90.68 -10.22
C ARG A 41 49.34 91.23 -9.49
N GLN A 42 50.45 91.13 -10.20
CA GLN A 42 51.66 91.98 -10.16
C GLN A 42 51.55 93.27 -9.32
N ASN A 43 52.36 93.37 -8.26
CA ASN A 43 52.70 94.64 -7.61
C ASN A 43 54.17 95.02 -7.90
N PRO A 44 54.45 95.96 -8.82
CA PRO A 44 55.74 96.65 -8.89
C PRO A 44 55.87 97.74 -7.79
N PRO A 45 57.08 98.26 -7.51
CA PRO A 45 57.40 98.82 -6.19
C PRO A 45 57.37 100.35 -6.09
N GLN A 46 57.12 100.86 -4.87
CA GLN A 46 57.47 102.20 -4.36
C GLN A 46 57.18 102.23 -2.83
N THR A 47 57.93 102.90 -1.94
CA THR A 47 59.23 103.60 -2.08
C THR A 47 59.94 103.62 -0.72
N ASP A 48 61.27 103.74 -0.71
CA ASP A 48 62.02 104.03 0.52
C ASP A 48 63.22 104.97 0.21
N THR A 49 62.99 106.29 0.26
CA THR A 49 64.04 107.31 0.02
C THR A 49 63.77 108.65 0.70
N LEU A 50 64.47 108.88 1.82
CA LEU A 50 65.18 110.11 2.22
C LEU A 50 64.85 111.49 1.55
N ARG A 51 64.34 112.40 2.41
CA ARG A 51 64.99 113.67 2.84
C ARG A 51 65.01 114.92 1.92
N ALA A 52 64.55 116.05 2.51
CA ALA A 52 64.63 117.46 2.05
C ALA A 52 63.66 117.83 0.89
N GLU A 53 63.15 119.06 0.72
CA GLU A 53 63.37 120.39 1.35
C GLU A 53 62.00 121.00 1.78
N ALA A 54 61.81 121.55 3.00
CA ALA A 54 61.94 122.96 3.44
C ALA A 54 60.69 123.89 3.28
N SER A 55 60.34 124.60 4.37
CA SER A 55 59.40 125.76 4.47
C SER A 55 57.88 125.45 4.31
N THR A 56 56.90 126.08 5.00
CA THR A 56 56.88 127.08 6.11
C THR A 56 55.56 126.96 6.92
N ASP A 57 55.53 127.39 8.19
CA ASP A 57 54.35 127.62 9.06
C ASP A 57 53.43 126.39 9.38
N ARG A 58 52.85 126.21 10.59
CA ARG A 58 52.84 127.04 11.82
C ARG A 58 52.59 126.19 13.08
N GLN A 59 52.97 126.73 14.25
CA GLN A 59 52.38 126.63 15.61
C GLN A 59 51.37 125.49 15.92
N GLN A 60 51.44 124.75 17.05
CA GLN A 60 52.22 124.95 18.30
C GLN A 60 52.31 123.65 19.16
N TYR A 61 53.42 123.48 19.89
CA TYR A 61 53.60 122.56 21.05
C TYR A 61 52.73 123.02 22.25
N CYS A 62 52.35 122.24 23.27
CA CYS A 62 52.44 120.79 23.58
C CYS A 62 51.34 120.47 24.65
N ASP A 63 51.29 119.46 25.54
CA ASP A 63 52.20 118.37 25.96
C ASP A 63 51.42 117.22 26.65
N LEU A 64 52.00 116.01 26.77
CA LEU A 64 51.66 114.95 27.74
C LEU A 64 52.67 113.77 27.64
N GLY A 65 52.84 113.01 28.73
CA GLY A 65 54.05 112.21 29.00
C GLY A 65 54.30 110.95 28.16
N ILE A 66 55.53 110.81 27.67
CA ILE A 66 56.08 109.64 26.94
C ILE A 66 56.07 108.30 27.73
N PRO A 67 56.26 108.22 29.08
CA PRO A 67 56.41 106.94 29.78
C PRO A 67 55.22 105.97 29.65
N ASP A 68 53.98 106.47 29.72
CA ASP A 68 52.78 105.61 29.71
C ASP A 68 52.59 104.90 28.37
N ILE A 69 52.97 105.54 27.27
CA ILE A 69 52.93 104.96 25.91
C ILE A 69 53.87 103.73 25.84
N HIS A 70 55.04 103.79 26.49
CA HIS A 70 55.98 102.65 26.58
C HIS A 70 55.60 101.58 27.62
N ALA A 71 54.65 101.85 28.51
CA ALA A 71 54.02 100.83 29.34
C ALA A 71 52.94 100.09 28.54
N ALA A 72 51.99 100.83 27.96
CA ALA A 72 50.91 100.29 27.13
C ALA A 72 51.43 99.48 25.93
N LEU A 73 52.51 99.92 25.26
CA LEU A 73 53.14 99.14 24.18
C LEU A 73 53.70 97.79 24.66
N ARG A 74 54.20 97.68 25.90
CA ARG A 74 54.72 96.41 26.45
C ARG A 74 53.59 95.48 26.84
N GLU A 75 52.52 96.00 27.42
CA GLU A 75 51.31 95.22 27.75
C GLU A 75 50.60 94.72 26.48
N LEU A 76 50.50 95.57 25.43
CA LEU A 76 50.03 95.17 24.11
C LEU A 76 50.95 94.12 23.46
N THR A 77 52.27 94.26 23.59
CA THR A 77 53.21 93.25 23.08
C THR A 77 53.02 91.91 23.78
N ALA A 78 52.88 91.91 25.11
CA ALA A 78 52.68 90.69 25.91
C ALA A 78 51.37 89.97 25.55
N THR A 79 50.26 90.71 25.50
CA THR A 79 48.94 90.16 25.11
C THR A 79 48.92 89.65 23.67
N VAL A 80 49.58 90.33 22.73
CA VAL A 80 49.76 89.83 21.35
C VAL A 80 50.61 88.56 21.31
N THR A 81 51.66 88.44 22.12
CA THR A 81 52.43 87.18 22.21
C THR A 81 51.60 86.03 22.81
N GLU A 82 50.78 86.29 23.82
CA GLU A 82 49.90 85.29 24.42
C GLU A 82 48.81 84.82 23.45
N GLN A 83 48.18 85.75 22.70
CA GLN A 83 47.26 85.40 21.61
C GLN A 83 47.94 84.63 20.48
N LYS A 84 49.21 84.94 20.17
CA LYS A 84 49.98 84.23 19.15
C LYS A 84 50.25 82.77 19.55
N GLU A 85 50.55 82.51 20.82
CA GLU A 85 50.75 81.13 21.29
C GLU A 85 49.43 80.36 21.40
N LYS A 86 48.33 81.00 21.84
CA LYS A 86 46.98 80.39 21.80
C LYS A 86 46.53 80.06 20.37
N ASN A 87 46.81 80.93 19.40
CA ASN A 87 46.55 80.65 17.99
C ASN A 87 47.40 79.48 17.47
N ARG A 88 48.62 79.29 17.97
CA ARG A 88 49.49 78.15 17.63
C ARG A 88 48.96 76.84 18.20
N GLU A 89 48.52 76.83 19.45
CA GLU A 89 47.88 75.69 20.12
C GLU A 89 46.54 75.31 19.44
N LEU A 90 45.73 76.30 19.07
CA LEU A 90 44.52 76.10 18.28
C LEU A 90 44.83 75.54 16.88
N THR A 91 45.91 76.01 16.24
CA THR A 91 46.36 75.46 14.95
C THR A 91 46.76 74.00 15.07
N ALA A 92 47.51 73.63 16.13
CA ALA A 92 47.94 72.25 16.36
C ALA A 92 46.75 71.30 16.59
N THR A 93 45.81 71.68 17.46
CA THR A 93 44.60 70.88 17.74
C THR A 93 43.69 70.74 16.51
N VAL A 94 43.58 71.79 15.67
CA VAL A 94 42.88 71.70 14.37
C VAL A 94 43.58 70.75 13.40
N THR A 95 44.92 70.71 13.37
CA THR A 95 45.64 69.72 12.53
C THR A 95 45.48 68.28 13.01
N GLU A 96 45.44 68.05 14.33
CA GLU A 96 45.17 66.73 14.91
C GLU A 96 43.75 66.25 14.60
N GLN A 97 42.74 67.12 14.81
CA GLN A 97 41.35 66.82 14.46
C GLN A 97 41.19 66.51 12.97
N LYS A 98 41.92 67.21 12.09
CA LYS A 98 41.87 66.98 10.64
C LYS A 98 42.37 65.58 10.25
N GLU A 99 43.42 65.06 10.89
CA GLU A 99 43.92 63.72 10.58
C GLU A 99 43.04 62.62 11.23
N ASN A 100 42.49 62.87 12.42
CA ASN A 100 41.47 61.99 13.02
C ASN A 100 40.20 61.87 12.15
N ILE A 101 39.75 62.99 11.54
CA ILE A 101 38.67 62.98 10.55
C ILE A 101 39.05 62.16 9.33
N ARG A 102 40.31 62.25 8.86
CA ARG A 102 40.81 61.49 7.70
C ARG A 102 40.81 59.98 7.94
N GLU A 103 41.28 59.52 9.11
CA GLU A 103 41.23 58.08 9.47
C GLU A 103 39.78 57.60 9.58
N LEU A 104 38.90 58.39 10.20
CA LEU A 104 37.47 58.06 10.29
C LEU A 104 36.83 57.99 8.89
N THR A 105 37.16 58.90 7.97
CA THR A 105 36.70 58.84 6.58
C THR A 105 37.16 57.55 5.88
N ALA A 106 38.41 57.15 6.07
CA ALA A 106 38.95 55.92 5.49
C ALA A 106 38.21 54.65 5.98
N THR A 107 38.01 54.53 7.30
CA THR A 107 37.26 53.39 7.88
C THR A 107 35.79 53.37 7.44
N ILE A 108 35.15 54.53 7.27
CA ILE A 108 33.79 54.63 6.72
C ILE A 108 33.75 54.18 5.25
N THR A 109 34.76 54.48 4.43
CA THR A 109 34.82 53.97 3.05
C THR A 109 35.03 52.46 2.98
N GLU A 110 35.84 51.87 3.85
CA GLU A 110 36.03 50.43 3.95
C GLU A 110 34.73 49.72 4.40
N GLN A 111 34.06 50.25 5.43
CA GLN A 111 32.77 49.71 5.89
C GLN A 111 31.68 49.80 4.81
N LYS A 112 31.65 50.86 3.99
CA LYS A 112 30.71 50.97 2.86
C LYS A 112 30.91 49.87 1.83
N GLU A 113 32.15 49.52 1.49
CA GLU A 113 32.41 48.46 0.50
C GLU A 113 32.12 47.06 1.08
N ASN A 114 32.46 46.82 2.35
CA ASN A 114 32.05 45.59 3.05
C ASN A 114 30.51 45.42 3.11
N ILE A 115 29.76 46.51 3.31
CA ILE A 115 28.28 46.51 3.25
C ILE A 115 27.78 46.23 1.82
N ARG A 116 28.48 46.75 0.80
CA ARG A 116 28.16 46.53 -0.61
C ARG A 116 28.33 45.05 -1.00
N GLU A 117 29.45 44.42 -0.63
CA GLU A 117 29.68 42.97 -0.85
C GLU A 117 28.67 42.11 -0.09
N LEU A 118 28.40 42.43 1.19
CA LEU A 118 27.38 41.72 1.95
C LEU A 118 25.98 41.86 1.31
N THR A 119 25.66 43.02 0.75
CA THR A 119 24.41 43.25 0.02
C THR A 119 24.31 42.37 -1.23
N THR A 120 25.38 42.24 -2.02
CA THR A 120 25.35 41.38 -3.22
C THR A 120 25.16 39.91 -2.85
N THR A 121 25.90 39.38 -1.87
CA THR A 121 25.75 37.98 -1.42
C THR A 121 24.34 37.69 -0.88
N VAL A 122 23.73 38.61 -0.15
CA VAL A 122 22.34 38.48 0.32
C VAL A 122 21.34 38.49 -0.85
N THR A 123 21.56 39.29 -1.90
CA THR A 123 20.70 39.23 -3.10
C THR A 123 20.82 37.92 -3.88
N GLU A 124 22.02 37.33 -3.93
CA GLU A 124 22.29 36.06 -4.61
C GLU A 124 21.68 34.87 -3.84
N GLN A 125 21.87 34.81 -2.52
CA GLN A 125 21.19 33.84 -1.64
C GLN A 125 19.68 33.93 -1.75
N LYS A 126 19.11 35.15 -1.84
CA LYS A 126 17.68 35.38 -2.07
C LYS A 126 17.21 34.90 -3.46
N GLY A 127 18.11 34.81 -4.44
CA GLY A 127 17.88 34.11 -5.71
C GLY A 127 17.70 32.61 -5.49
N HIS A 128 18.73 31.95 -4.93
CA HIS A 128 18.71 30.50 -4.66
C HIS A 128 17.54 30.05 -3.77
N ILE A 129 17.13 30.85 -2.78
CA ILE A 129 15.97 30.55 -1.93
C ILE A 129 14.67 30.51 -2.77
N ARG A 130 14.51 31.39 -3.77
CA ARG A 130 13.32 31.38 -4.64
C ARG A 130 13.32 30.17 -5.58
N GLU A 131 14.48 29.81 -6.09
CA GLU A 131 14.69 28.64 -6.97
C GLU A 131 14.43 27.32 -6.21
N LEU A 132 14.98 27.18 -5.00
CA LEU A 132 14.70 26.06 -4.10
C LEU A 132 13.23 26.00 -3.67
N THR A 133 12.58 27.16 -3.48
CA THR A 133 11.13 27.20 -3.19
C THR A 133 10.32 26.64 -4.36
N ALA A 134 10.71 26.96 -5.60
CA ALA A 134 10.04 26.44 -6.80
C ALA A 134 10.18 24.91 -6.95
N THR A 135 11.39 24.36 -6.78
CA THR A 135 11.61 22.90 -6.86
C THR A 135 10.89 22.14 -5.76
N VAL A 136 10.82 22.69 -4.54
CA VAL A 136 10.01 22.11 -3.44
C VAL A 136 8.52 22.14 -3.76
N THR A 137 7.99 23.19 -4.41
CA THR A 137 6.58 23.18 -4.85
C THR A 137 6.32 22.18 -5.97
N GLU A 138 7.23 22.03 -6.93
CA GLU A 138 7.10 21.05 -8.01
C GLU A 138 7.11 19.60 -7.48
N GLN A 139 8.05 19.28 -6.58
CA GLN A 139 8.10 17.98 -5.90
C GLN A 139 6.83 17.70 -5.08
N LYS A 140 6.19 18.73 -4.51
CA LYS A 140 4.94 18.57 -3.76
C LYS A 140 3.76 18.18 -4.66
N GLU A 141 3.66 18.71 -5.87
CA GLU A 141 2.63 18.29 -6.83
C GLU A 141 2.93 16.90 -7.42
N ILE A 142 4.21 16.54 -7.62
CA ILE A 142 4.61 15.17 -8.00
C ILE A 142 4.19 14.17 -6.91
N ASN A 143 4.44 14.47 -5.63
CA ASN A 143 4.05 13.59 -4.53
C ASN A 143 2.53 13.41 -4.45
N ARG A 144 1.75 14.48 -4.59
CA ARG A 144 0.27 14.40 -4.67
C ARG A 144 -0.20 13.55 -5.86
N ALA A 145 0.43 13.68 -7.01
CA ALA A 145 0.10 12.85 -8.17
C ALA A 145 0.37 11.36 -7.90
N LEU A 146 1.45 11.05 -7.18
CA LEU A 146 1.78 9.68 -6.75
C LEU A 146 0.79 9.15 -5.70
N GLU A 147 0.41 9.96 -4.70
CA GLU A 147 -0.63 9.61 -3.71
C GLU A 147 -1.99 9.34 -4.36
N MET A 148 -2.39 10.15 -5.36
CA MET A 148 -3.60 9.92 -6.16
C MET A 148 -3.50 8.64 -7.01
N GLN A 149 -2.32 8.32 -7.56
CA GLN A 149 -2.13 7.03 -8.26
C GLN A 149 -2.16 5.84 -7.31
N GLN A 150 -1.53 5.93 -6.13
CA GLN A 150 -1.54 4.86 -5.13
C GLN A 150 -2.96 4.59 -4.62
N THR A 151 -3.71 5.63 -4.26
CA THR A 151 -5.11 5.50 -3.82
C THR A 151 -6.00 4.94 -4.93
N PHE A 152 -5.88 5.44 -6.17
CA PHE A 152 -6.62 4.89 -7.32
C PHE A 152 -6.32 3.41 -7.57
N ILE A 153 -5.05 2.99 -7.53
CA ILE A 153 -4.64 1.59 -7.70
C ILE A 153 -5.18 0.73 -6.55
N LEU A 154 -5.18 1.23 -5.32
CA LEU A 154 -5.67 0.50 -4.15
C LEU A 154 -7.20 0.35 -4.19
N GLU A 155 -7.92 1.37 -4.64
CA GLU A 155 -9.38 1.34 -4.85
C GLU A 155 -9.78 0.35 -5.96
N GLU A 156 -9.11 0.40 -7.11
CA GLU A 156 -9.33 -0.58 -8.19
C GLU A 156 -8.91 -2.01 -7.76
N LEU A 157 -7.88 -2.18 -6.93
CA LEU A 157 -7.51 -3.49 -6.38
C LEU A 157 -8.52 -4.03 -5.35
N LYS A 158 -9.13 -3.17 -4.53
CA LYS A 158 -10.22 -3.56 -3.60
C LYS A 158 -11.44 -4.04 -4.39
N LYS A 159 -11.94 -3.20 -5.29
CA LYS A 159 -13.08 -3.47 -6.18
C LYS A 159 -12.85 -4.74 -7.01
N LYS A 160 -11.69 -4.86 -7.66
CA LYS A 160 -11.27 -6.06 -8.40
C LYS A 160 -11.00 -7.27 -7.50
N ASN A 161 -11.08 -7.14 -6.17
CA ASN A 161 -11.03 -8.25 -5.21
C ASN A 161 -12.41 -8.61 -4.66
N GLU A 162 -13.32 -7.64 -4.49
CA GLU A 162 -14.76 -7.85 -4.24
C GLU A 162 -15.40 -8.59 -5.43
N ASP A 163 -15.05 -8.22 -6.67
CA ASP A 163 -15.42 -8.90 -7.93
C ASP A 163 -14.91 -10.37 -8.04
N ARG A 164 -14.28 -10.93 -6.99
CA ARG A 164 -13.73 -12.30 -6.96
C ARG A 164 -14.46 -13.25 -6.01
N GLU A 165 -15.43 -12.77 -5.24
CA GLU A 165 -16.29 -13.65 -4.48
C GLU A 165 -17.25 -14.38 -5.43
N ILE A 166 -17.08 -15.70 -5.53
CA ILE A 166 -17.85 -16.55 -6.44
C ILE A 166 -18.41 -17.71 -5.63
N ALA A 167 -19.70 -17.64 -5.30
CA ALA A 167 -20.36 -18.67 -4.51
C ALA A 167 -21.85 -18.78 -4.87
N PHE A 168 -22.30 -20.00 -5.17
CA PHE A 168 -23.71 -20.30 -5.37
C PHE A 168 -24.18 -21.45 -4.47
N SER A 169 -25.47 -21.52 -4.20
CA SER A 169 -26.09 -22.73 -3.68
C SER A 169 -27.53 -22.82 -4.17
N ALA A 170 -28.00 -24.03 -4.45
CA ALA A 170 -29.31 -24.26 -5.04
C ALA A 170 -29.92 -25.62 -4.67
N SER A 171 -31.24 -25.73 -4.80
CA SER A 171 -31.98 -27.01 -4.83
C SER A 171 -32.79 -27.15 -6.12
N LEU A 172 -33.34 -28.35 -6.34
CA LEU A 172 -33.86 -28.75 -7.63
C LEU A 172 -35.16 -28.02 -8.04
N MET A 173 -36.05 -27.71 -7.09
CA MET A 173 -37.38 -27.13 -7.33
C MET A 173 -37.64 -25.89 -6.47
N GLU A 174 -38.20 -24.83 -7.09
CA GLU A 174 -38.50 -23.53 -6.45
C GLU A 174 -39.58 -23.63 -5.34
N SER A 175 -40.55 -24.54 -5.48
CA SER A 175 -41.55 -24.83 -4.45
C SER A 175 -42.16 -26.23 -4.64
N GLY A 176 -42.84 -26.72 -3.60
CA GLY A 176 -43.48 -28.05 -3.58
C GLY A 176 -42.50 -29.21 -3.36
N SER A 177 -43.02 -30.43 -3.50
CA SER A 177 -42.24 -31.66 -3.57
C SER A 177 -42.58 -32.43 -4.84
N GLY A 178 -41.64 -33.19 -5.38
CA GLY A 178 -41.88 -33.96 -6.60
C GLY A 178 -40.63 -34.62 -7.17
N PHE A 179 -40.88 -35.49 -8.14
CA PHE A 179 -39.87 -36.27 -8.86
C PHE A 179 -39.49 -35.60 -10.18
N ILE A 180 -38.21 -35.68 -10.53
CA ILE A 180 -37.65 -35.21 -11.80
C ILE A 180 -36.99 -36.40 -12.49
N GLY A 181 -37.50 -36.71 -13.69
CA GLY A 181 -37.31 -37.98 -14.39
C GLY A 181 -38.62 -38.78 -14.45
N PRO A 182 -38.62 -40.04 -14.95
CA PRO A 182 -37.49 -40.72 -15.58
C PRO A 182 -37.20 -40.19 -16.98
N PHE A 183 -35.94 -39.83 -17.25
CA PHE A 183 -35.54 -39.43 -18.60
C PHE A 183 -35.09 -40.63 -19.44
N THR A 184 -35.33 -40.55 -20.74
CA THR A 184 -34.92 -41.56 -21.74
C THR A 184 -33.71 -41.12 -22.57
N THR A 185 -33.19 -39.92 -22.29
CA THR A 185 -32.04 -39.28 -22.94
C THR A 185 -31.28 -38.43 -21.91
N HIS A 186 -29.98 -38.25 -22.10
CA HIS A 186 -29.13 -37.50 -21.15
C HIS A 186 -29.61 -36.06 -20.94
N PHE A 187 -30.13 -35.77 -19.74
CA PHE A 187 -30.66 -34.48 -19.34
C PHE A 187 -29.70 -33.72 -18.41
N THR A 188 -29.49 -32.43 -18.65
CA THR A 188 -28.73 -31.53 -17.75
C THR A 188 -29.65 -31.04 -16.64
N LEU A 189 -29.29 -31.31 -15.38
CA LEU A 189 -30.14 -31.01 -14.23
C LEU A 189 -30.13 -29.50 -13.91
N THR A 190 -31.26 -28.84 -14.11
CA THR A 190 -31.43 -27.41 -13.78
C THR A 190 -31.88 -27.25 -12.33
N TYR A 191 -30.99 -26.81 -11.44
CA TYR A 191 -31.34 -26.49 -10.05
C TYR A 191 -31.86 -25.06 -10.00
N ARG A 192 -33.17 -24.89 -9.86
CA ARG A 192 -33.85 -23.61 -10.09
C ARG A 192 -34.02 -22.76 -8.83
N ASN A 193 -34.08 -23.42 -7.67
CA ASN A 193 -34.23 -22.75 -6.38
C ASN A 193 -32.86 -22.27 -5.88
N VAL A 194 -32.48 -21.04 -6.23
CA VAL A 194 -31.16 -20.48 -5.93
C VAL A 194 -31.18 -19.74 -4.60
N PHE A 195 -30.50 -20.28 -3.59
CA PHE A 195 -30.36 -19.64 -2.28
C PHE A 195 -29.21 -18.62 -2.25
N THR A 196 -28.23 -18.75 -3.15
CA THR A 196 -27.05 -17.88 -3.25
C THR A 196 -26.49 -17.92 -4.67
N ASN A 197 -25.99 -16.80 -5.20
CA ASN A 197 -25.30 -16.73 -6.50
C ASN A 197 -24.35 -15.50 -6.60
N ILE A 198 -23.48 -15.35 -5.61
CA ILE A 198 -22.44 -14.30 -5.58
C ILE A 198 -21.52 -14.51 -6.79
N GLY A 199 -21.23 -13.43 -7.51
CA GLY A 199 -20.55 -13.45 -8.80
C GLY A 199 -21.42 -13.87 -10.00
N ASN A 200 -22.70 -14.23 -9.81
CA ASN A 200 -23.66 -14.66 -10.83
C ASN A 200 -23.16 -15.79 -11.77
N ALA A 201 -22.19 -16.57 -11.33
CA ALA A 201 -21.50 -17.58 -12.14
C ALA A 201 -22.37 -18.80 -12.49
N TYR A 202 -23.42 -19.07 -11.71
CA TYR A 202 -24.38 -20.14 -11.96
C TYR A 202 -25.65 -19.63 -12.66
N ASN A 203 -26.06 -20.32 -13.72
CA ASN A 203 -27.27 -20.02 -14.50
C ASN A 203 -28.39 -21.05 -14.19
N PRO A 204 -29.43 -20.69 -13.43
CA PRO A 204 -30.50 -21.63 -13.04
C PRO A 204 -31.42 -22.06 -14.18
N ILE A 205 -31.44 -21.32 -15.30
CA ILE A 205 -32.25 -21.68 -16.48
C ILE A 205 -31.60 -22.87 -17.20
N THR A 206 -30.27 -22.93 -17.26
CA THR A 206 -29.49 -23.94 -17.98
C THR A 206 -28.88 -25.03 -17.10
N GLY A 207 -28.74 -24.81 -15.79
CA GLY A 207 -28.07 -25.72 -14.87
C GLY A 207 -26.54 -25.67 -14.97
N ILE A 208 -25.98 -24.63 -15.58
CA ILE A 208 -24.54 -24.49 -15.87
C ILE A 208 -23.92 -23.42 -14.98
N PHE A 209 -22.81 -23.78 -14.32
CA PHE A 209 -21.83 -22.84 -13.79
C PHE A 209 -20.76 -22.55 -14.85
N THR A 210 -20.44 -21.27 -15.08
CA THR A 210 -19.35 -20.86 -15.97
C THR A 210 -18.31 -20.12 -15.13
N ALA A 211 -17.06 -20.57 -15.13
CA ALA A 211 -15.98 -19.98 -14.34
C ALA A 211 -15.68 -18.53 -14.78
N PRO A 212 -15.94 -17.50 -13.94
CA PRO A 212 -15.64 -16.11 -14.28
C PRO A 212 -14.15 -15.79 -14.14
N LEU A 213 -13.45 -16.53 -13.26
CA LEU A 213 -12.04 -16.35 -12.92
C LEU A 213 -11.31 -17.69 -12.94
N LYS A 214 -10.00 -17.66 -13.23
CA LYS A 214 -9.12 -18.81 -13.00
C LYS A 214 -9.00 -19.08 -11.49
N GLY A 215 -9.21 -20.31 -11.05
CA GLY A 215 -9.15 -20.66 -9.63
C GLY A 215 -9.47 -22.11 -9.30
N ALA A 216 -9.43 -22.44 -8.00
CA ALA A 216 -9.87 -23.71 -7.45
C ALA A 216 -11.31 -23.59 -6.93
N TYR A 217 -12.19 -24.48 -7.37
CA TYR A 217 -13.63 -24.44 -7.11
C TYR A 217 -14.11 -25.79 -6.56
N MET A 218 -14.76 -25.81 -5.39
CA MET A 218 -15.23 -27.04 -4.72
C MET A 218 -16.72 -27.29 -4.97
N PHE A 219 -17.06 -28.14 -5.94
CA PHE A 219 -18.45 -28.51 -6.21
C PHE A 219 -18.88 -29.68 -5.33
N ARG A 220 -19.99 -29.56 -4.60
CA ARG A 220 -20.63 -30.66 -3.88
C ARG A 220 -22.05 -30.90 -4.41
N VAL A 221 -22.39 -32.17 -4.67
CA VAL A 221 -23.75 -32.63 -4.92
C VAL A 221 -24.21 -33.61 -3.86
N SER A 222 -25.44 -33.44 -3.37
CA SER A 222 -26.16 -34.45 -2.59
C SER A 222 -27.51 -34.70 -3.27
N VAL A 223 -27.81 -35.96 -3.60
CA VAL A 223 -28.99 -36.39 -4.34
C VAL A 223 -29.86 -37.27 -3.44
N PHE A 224 -31.15 -36.95 -3.40
CA PHE A 224 -32.17 -37.69 -2.68
C PHE A 224 -33.16 -38.35 -3.67
N GLY A 225 -33.70 -39.50 -3.30
CA GLY A 225 -34.73 -40.21 -4.07
C GLY A 225 -35.45 -41.24 -3.20
N ILE A 226 -36.67 -41.61 -3.60
CA ILE A 226 -37.50 -42.59 -2.89
C ILE A 226 -38.06 -43.60 -3.88
N GLY A 227 -38.03 -44.88 -3.52
CA GLY A 227 -38.65 -45.96 -4.29
C GLY A 227 -37.65 -46.97 -4.88
N PRO A 228 -38.09 -47.85 -5.80
CA PRO A 228 -37.26 -48.88 -6.41
C PRO A 228 -36.38 -48.36 -7.56
N THR A 229 -36.51 -47.08 -7.92
CA THR A 229 -35.71 -46.35 -8.89
C THR A 229 -34.38 -45.93 -8.27
N ALA A 230 -33.28 -46.17 -8.97
CA ALA A 230 -31.97 -45.69 -8.55
C ALA A 230 -31.90 -44.15 -8.58
N ALA A 231 -31.05 -43.56 -7.74
CA ALA A 231 -30.77 -42.12 -7.72
C ALA A 231 -29.32 -41.86 -8.16
N SER A 232 -29.09 -40.93 -9.09
CA SER A 232 -27.72 -40.53 -9.49
C SER A 232 -27.64 -39.12 -10.06
N ALA A 233 -26.46 -38.53 -9.92
CA ALA A 233 -26.03 -37.37 -10.69
C ALA A 233 -24.53 -37.46 -10.97
N ALA A 234 -24.11 -37.04 -12.16
CA ALA A 234 -22.70 -36.91 -12.52
C ALA A 234 -22.36 -35.44 -12.80
N ILE A 235 -21.23 -34.99 -12.27
CA ILE A 235 -20.64 -33.67 -12.53
C ILE A 235 -19.79 -33.77 -13.80
N PHE A 236 -20.00 -32.85 -14.73
CA PHE A 236 -19.25 -32.71 -15.96
C PHE A 236 -18.46 -31.40 -15.97
N LYS A 237 -17.25 -31.41 -16.54
CA LYS A 237 -16.46 -30.22 -16.88
C LYS A 237 -16.28 -30.19 -18.40
N ASN A 238 -16.65 -29.11 -19.08
CA ASN A 238 -16.47 -28.90 -20.53
C ASN A 238 -17.05 -30.02 -21.44
N GLY A 239 -17.93 -30.89 -20.93
CA GLY A 239 -18.45 -32.06 -21.65
C GLY A 239 -17.81 -33.40 -21.25
N GLU A 240 -16.70 -33.39 -20.50
CA GLU A 240 -16.09 -34.59 -19.92
C GLU A 240 -16.69 -34.93 -18.56
N HIS A 241 -16.87 -36.22 -18.29
CA HIS A 241 -17.36 -36.72 -17.00
C HIS A 241 -16.27 -36.63 -15.93
N VAL A 242 -16.56 -35.99 -14.80
CA VAL A 242 -15.61 -35.80 -13.69
C VAL A 242 -15.85 -36.83 -12.59
N VAL A 243 -17.00 -36.74 -11.89
CA VAL A 243 -17.38 -37.64 -10.78
C VAL A 243 -18.87 -37.93 -10.80
N ILE A 244 -19.24 -39.13 -10.36
CA ILE A 244 -20.63 -39.60 -10.23
C ILE A 244 -20.97 -39.82 -8.75
N THR A 245 -22.23 -39.58 -8.39
CA THR A 245 -22.85 -40.11 -7.17
C THR A 245 -24.00 -41.02 -7.60
N HIS A 246 -24.11 -42.21 -7.02
CA HIS A 246 -25.13 -43.22 -7.35
C HIS A 246 -25.52 -44.01 -6.08
N ASP A 247 -26.80 -44.39 -5.98
CA ASP A 247 -27.37 -45.33 -5.01
C ASP A 247 -28.62 -46.00 -5.61
N ASN A 248 -28.97 -47.21 -5.17
CA ASN A 248 -30.06 -48.02 -5.69
C ASN A 248 -30.53 -49.05 -4.65
N GLN A 249 -31.68 -48.79 -3.99
CA GLN A 249 -32.26 -49.68 -2.99
C GLN A 249 -33.77 -49.89 -3.26
N PRO A 250 -34.30 -51.12 -3.31
CA PRO A 250 -35.68 -51.35 -3.75
C PRO A 250 -36.83 -50.76 -2.90
N LYS A 251 -36.57 -50.23 -1.69
CA LYS A 251 -37.61 -49.96 -0.66
C LYS A 251 -37.33 -48.84 0.35
N ASN A 252 -36.25 -48.06 0.23
CA ASN A 252 -35.81 -47.08 1.24
C ASN A 252 -35.64 -45.67 0.65
N ASP A 253 -35.59 -44.65 1.53
CA ASP A 253 -35.02 -43.33 1.23
C ASP A 253 -33.55 -43.48 0.78
N LEU A 254 -33.21 -42.97 -0.40
CA LEU A 254 -31.86 -42.93 -0.96
C LEU A 254 -31.20 -41.57 -0.66
N ASN A 255 -29.93 -41.55 -0.25
CA ASN A 255 -29.18 -40.31 -0.06
C ASN A 255 -27.71 -40.53 -0.44
N THR A 256 -27.32 -40.03 -1.60
CA THR A 256 -25.99 -40.23 -2.19
C THR A 256 -25.32 -38.88 -2.43
N SER A 257 -24.08 -38.70 -1.97
CA SER A 257 -23.36 -37.42 -2.12
C SER A 257 -21.89 -37.56 -2.48
N ASN A 258 -21.47 -36.78 -3.48
CA ASN A 258 -20.09 -36.71 -3.94
C ASN A 258 -19.68 -35.25 -4.19
N GLY A 259 -18.39 -34.98 -4.29
CA GLY A 259 -17.87 -33.64 -4.51
C GLY A 259 -16.42 -33.66 -4.96
N VAL A 260 -16.03 -32.60 -5.67
CA VAL A 260 -14.73 -32.50 -6.35
C VAL A 260 -14.22 -31.06 -6.29
N VAL A 261 -12.92 -30.90 -6.06
CA VAL A 261 -12.22 -29.62 -6.26
C VAL A 261 -11.66 -29.62 -7.68
N LEU A 262 -12.07 -28.64 -8.48
CA LEU A 262 -11.61 -28.46 -9.86
C LEU A 262 -10.80 -27.18 -9.97
N ILE A 263 -9.65 -27.26 -10.65
CA ILE A 263 -9.01 -26.08 -11.21
C ILE A 263 -9.75 -25.74 -12.51
N LEU A 264 -10.26 -24.52 -12.59
CA LEU A 264 -10.96 -23.99 -13.76
C LEU A 264 -10.19 -22.80 -14.33
N GLU A 265 -10.13 -22.72 -15.66
CA GLU A 265 -9.77 -21.53 -16.43
C GLU A 265 -11.01 -20.64 -16.65
N VAL A 266 -10.80 -19.39 -17.06
CA VAL A 266 -11.91 -18.48 -17.39
C VAL A 266 -12.71 -19.05 -18.57
N GLY A 267 -14.02 -19.21 -18.39
CA GLY A 267 -14.93 -19.77 -19.39
C GLY A 267 -15.10 -21.29 -19.34
N ASP A 268 -14.39 -22.01 -18.47
CA ASP A 268 -14.68 -23.43 -18.20
C ASP A 268 -16.12 -23.59 -17.66
N VAL A 269 -16.85 -24.57 -18.18
CA VAL A 269 -18.24 -24.85 -17.78
C VAL A 269 -18.33 -26.11 -16.92
N VAL A 270 -19.05 -26.03 -15.81
CA VAL A 270 -19.33 -27.14 -14.90
C VAL A 270 -20.84 -27.28 -14.73
N TYR A 271 -21.37 -28.49 -14.91
CA TYR A 271 -22.81 -28.77 -14.81
C TYR A 271 -23.07 -30.21 -14.39
N MET A 272 -24.31 -30.53 -14.03
CA MET A 272 -24.72 -31.90 -13.70
C MET A 272 -25.57 -32.53 -14.81
N ARG A 273 -25.49 -33.84 -14.95
CA ARG A 273 -26.45 -34.66 -15.72
C ARG A 273 -26.94 -35.85 -14.91
N GLU A 274 -28.15 -36.30 -15.23
CA GLU A 274 -28.54 -37.70 -14.97
C GLU A 274 -27.63 -38.63 -15.80
N SER A 275 -27.19 -39.73 -15.19
CA SER A 275 -26.10 -40.56 -15.74
C SER A 275 -26.54 -41.89 -16.37
N TRP A 276 -27.78 -42.32 -16.13
CA TRP A 276 -28.38 -43.55 -16.68
C TRP A 276 -29.83 -43.27 -17.05
N ASN A 277 -30.34 -43.89 -18.12
CA ASN A 277 -31.74 -43.73 -18.51
C ASN A 277 -32.68 -44.39 -17.49
N GLY A 278 -33.76 -43.70 -17.11
CA GLY A 278 -34.88 -44.28 -16.37
C GLY A 278 -34.93 -44.00 -14.86
N MET A 279 -34.39 -42.86 -14.38
CA MET A 279 -34.22 -42.57 -12.95
C MET A 279 -35.13 -41.45 -12.45
N GLU A 280 -35.66 -41.55 -11.22
CA GLU A 280 -36.46 -40.48 -10.60
C GLU A 280 -35.67 -39.84 -9.45
N LEU A 281 -35.47 -38.52 -9.51
CA LEU A 281 -34.80 -37.75 -8.45
C LEU A 281 -35.84 -36.93 -7.69
N GLU A 282 -35.86 -37.00 -6.36
CA GLU A 282 -36.84 -36.25 -5.56
C GLU A 282 -36.27 -34.95 -4.98
N ASN A 283 -37.12 -33.93 -4.90
CA ASN A 283 -36.92 -32.80 -4.02
C ASN A 283 -38.12 -32.65 -3.07
N VAL A 284 -37.85 -32.35 -1.80
CA VAL A 284 -38.86 -32.21 -0.74
C VAL A 284 -38.88 -30.76 -0.27
N GLY A 285 -40.04 -30.10 -0.40
CA GLY A 285 -40.24 -28.71 0.02
C GLY A 285 -40.40 -28.58 1.54
N ASP A 286 -39.90 -27.46 2.08
CA ASP A 286 -39.80 -27.23 3.52
C ASP A 286 -41.15 -26.81 4.14
N ASN A 287 -41.94 -27.80 4.58
CA ASN A 287 -43.12 -27.57 5.43
C ASN A 287 -42.69 -27.52 6.90
N GLY A 288 -42.39 -26.31 7.38
CA GLY A 288 -41.57 -26.06 8.57
C GLY A 288 -41.99 -26.79 9.86
N ALA A 289 -41.21 -27.81 10.22
CA ALA A 289 -41.13 -28.40 11.56
C ALA A 289 -39.72 -28.95 11.81
N LEU A 290 -39.22 -28.86 13.04
CA LEU A 290 -37.83 -29.14 13.43
C LEU A 290 -37.44 -30.65 13.33
N THR A 291 -37.20 -31.15 12.11
CA THR A 291 -36.52 -32.43 11.85
C THR A 291 -35.54 -32.30 10.67
N HIS A 292 -34.64 -33.28 10.52
CA HIS A 292 -33.51 -33.26 9.58
C HIS A 292 -33.87 -32.77 8.16
N ARG A 293 -33.07 -31.86 7.60
CA ARG A 293 -33.13 -31.44 6.18
C ARG A 293 -33.06 -32.68 5.28
N ARG A 294 -34.08 -32.88 4.44
CA ARG A 294 -34.11 -33.89 3.37
C ARG A 294 -34.38 -33.17 2.05
N GLY A 295 -33.51 -33.35 1.07
CA GLY A 295 -33.61 -32.68 -0.23
C GLY A 295 -32.32 -32.72 -1.03
N THR A 296 -32.46 -32.60 -2.34
CA THR A 296 -31.35 -32.62 -3.30
C THR A 296 -30.68 -31.23 -3.37
N HIS A 297 -29.39 -31.15 -3.06
CA HIS A 297 -28.68 -29.88 -2.80
C HIS A 297 -27.36 -29.75 -3.56
N TRP A 298 -27.11 -28.56 -4.12
CA TRP A 298 -25.87 -28.18 -4.78
C TRP A 298 -25.27 -26.95 -4.11
N GLU A 299 -23.99 -26.99 -3.78
CA GLU A 299 -23.30 -25.93 -3.02
C GLU A 299 -21.81 -25.85 -3.41
N ILE A 300 -21.27 -24.63 -3.38
CA ILE A 300 -19.84 -24.34 -3.53
C ILE A 300 -19.35 -23.51 -2.34
N GLY A 301 -18.17 -23.84 -1.81
CA GLY A 301 -17.55 -23.12 -0.70
C GLY A 301 -16.27 -22.40 -1.13
N ILE A 302 -16.25 -21.07 -1.00
CA ILE A 302 -15.04 -20.24 -1.03
C ILE A 302 -14.98 -19.46 0.29
N HIS A 303 -13.78 -19.26 0.83
CA HIS A 303 -13.60 -18.62 2.13
C HIS A 303 -12.29 -17.82 2.18
N ARG A 304 -12.36 -16.51 2.40
CA ARG A 304 -11.21 -15.72 2.87
C ARG A 304 -11.64 -14.66 3.88
N ARG A 305 -10.68 -14.23 4.69
CA ARG A 305 -10.85 -13.51 5.95
C ARG A 305 -10.51 -12.01 5.77
N GLN A 306 -11.41 -11.14 6.24
CA GLN A 306 -11.23 -9.70 6.36
C GLN A 306 -10.34 -9.34 7.58
N VAL A 307 -9.69 -8.17 7.53
CA VAL A 307 -9.00 -7.51 8.65
C VAL A 307 -9.17 -6.00 8.48
N ASP A 308 -9.52 -5.29 9.55
CA ASP A 308 -10.07 -3.92 9.50
C ASP A 308 -9.08 -2.81 9.89
N ASP A 309 -9.40 -1.57 9.45
CA ASP A 309 -9.09 -0.20 9.93
C ASP A 309 -7.85 0.12 10.79
N VAL A 310 -7.29 1.34 10.57
CA VAL A 310 -7.08 2.37 11.64
C VAL A 310 -6.68 3.77 11.10
N LEU A 311 -7.54 4.76 11.39
CA LEU A 311 -7.35 6.19 11.74
C LEU A 311 -6.52 7.22 10.91
N SER A 312 -6.96 8.48 11.08
CA SER A 312 -6.31 9.79 10.87
C SER A 312 -6.94 10.80 11.88
N PRO A 313 -6.62 12.12 11.97
CA PRO A 313 -5.70 12.96 11.17
C PRO A 313 -4.83 13.96 12.01
N ASN A 314 -4.25 14.95 11.30
CA ASN A 314 -3.57 16.19 11.74
C ASN A 314 -2.08 16.10 12.14
N ILE A 315 -1.25 16.92 11.46
CA ILE A 315 0.22 16.96 11.58
C ILE A 315 0.71 18.42 11.76
N ASN A 316 1.85 18.58 12.43
CA ASN A 316 2.62 19.82 12.55
C ASN A 316 3.81 19.81 11.58
N ILE A 317 4.07 20.91 10.86
CA ILE A 317 4.91 20.92 9.63
C ILE A 317 6.38 20.48 9.87
N LEU A 318 6.93 20.67 11.07
CA LEU A 318 8.28 20.17 11.43
C LEU A 318 8.33 18.66 11.73
N GLU A 319 7.20 18.09 12.12
CA GLU A 319 7.03 16.67 12.42
C GLU A 319 6.82 15.88 11.11
N GLU A 320 6.07 16.46 10.17
CA GLU A 320 5.82 16.00 8.80
C GLU A 320 7.12 15.61 8.06
N LEU A 321 8.20 16.39 8.24
CA LEU A 321 9.52 16.13 7.65
C LEU A 321 10.26 14.91 8.25
N GLY A 322 9.99 14.57 9.51
CA GLY A 322 10.45 13.33 10.14
C GLY A 322 9.57 12.13 9.77
N GLU A 323 8.26 12.36 9.71
CA GLU A 323 7.27 11.37 9.27
C GLU A 323 7.51 10.92 7.82
N ILE A 324 7.88 11.81 6.89
CA ILE A 324 8.19 11.44 5.50
C ILE A 324 9.35 10.43 5.42
N LYS A 325 10.46 10.64 6.14
CA LYS A 325 11.58 9.68 6.18
C LYS A 325 11.21 8.36 6.87
N SER A 326 10.33 8.44 7.87
CA SER A 326 9.71 7.26 8.49
C SER A 326 8.82 6.52 7.48
N MET A 327 8.08 7.25 6.63
CA MET A 327 7.19 6.73 5.60
C MET A 327 7.97 6.05 4.47
N GLU A 328 9.06 6.65 3.97
CA GLU A 328 9.96 6.02 2.99
C GLU A 328 10.50 4.68 3.51
N THR A 329 10.93 4.66 4.78
CA THR A 329 11.45 3.45 5.44
C THR A 329 10.36 2.40 5.64
N LYS A 330 9.16 2.80 6.08
CA LYS A 330 7.97 1.94 6.22
C LYS A 330 7.52 1.39 4.86
N MET A 331 7.48 2.22 3.81
CA MET A 331 7.06 1.84 2.46
C MET A 331 8.00 0.79 1.88
N LYS A 332 9.31 1.02 1.94
CA LYS A 332 10.31 0.03 1.50
C LYS A 332 10.27 -1.27 2.32
N SER A 333 9.97 -1.17 3.62
CA SER A 333 9.70 -2.34 4.47
C SER A 333 8.42 -3.07 4.08
N LEU A 334 7.37 -2.35 3.67
CA LEU A 334 6.06 -2.89 3.29
C LEU A 334 6.09 -3.53 1.89
N GLU A 335 6.85 -2.97 0.95
CA GLU A 335 7.17 -3.60 -0.33
C GLU A 335 7.92 -4.92 -0.13
N THR A 336 8.94 -4.92 0.73
CA THR A 336 9.71 -6.11 1.11
C THR A 336 8.82 -7.16 1.77
N GLU A 337 7.93 -6.75 2.68
CA GLU A 337 6.93 -7.63 3.32
C GLU A 337 5.91 -8.16 2.30
N MET A 338 5.44 -7.33 1.36
CA MET A 338 4.46 -7.73 0.33
C MET A 338 5.05 -8.78 -0.62
N GLU A 339 6.29 -8.61 -1.07
CA GLU A 339 6.94 -9.59 -1.95
C GLU A 339 7.34 -10.86 -1.16
N ARG A 340 7.69 -10.74 0.14
CA ARG A 340 7.82 -11.92 1.02
C ARG A 340 6.49 -12.65 1.17
N LEU A 341 5.38 -11.94 1.37
CA LEU A 341 4.04 -12.53 1.50
C LEU A 341 3.52 -13.14 0.19
N ARG A 342 3.86 -12.57 -0.97
CA ARG A 342 3.64 -13.21 -2.29
C ARG A 342 4.38 -14.54 -2.38
N THR A 343 5.67 -14.53 -2.03
CA THR A 343 6.51 -15.74 -2.02
C THR A 343 5.95 -16.78 -1.03
N GLU A 344 5.71 -16.40 0.23
CA GLU A 344 5.13 -17.27 1.26
C GLU A 344 3.76 -17.87 0.87
N ASN A 345 2.92 -17.14 0.14
CA ASN A 345 1.61 -17.64 -0.28
C ASN A 345 1.72 -18.72 -1.37
N LYS A 346 2.74 -18.66 -2.23
CA LYS A 346 2.97 -19.67 -3.28
C LYS A 346 3.29 -21.05 -2.69
N ASP A 347 4.01 -21.08 -1.57
CA ASP A 347 4.37 -22.30 -0.85
C ASP A 347 3.24 -22.81 0.09
N ARG A 348 2.08 -22.14 0.11
CA ARG A 348 0.90 -22.49 0.93
C ARG A 348 -0.23 -23.16 0.12
N GLU A 349 -0.11 -23.25 -1.20
CA GLU A 349 -1.10 -23.94 -2.04
C GLU A 349 -0.90 -25.47 -1.99
N ILE A 350 -1.50 -26.12 -0.99
CA ILE A 350 -1.40 -27.58 -0.78
C ILE A 350 -2.76 -28.23 -1.00
N ALA A 351 -2.88 -29.04 -2.05
CA ALA A 351 -4.10 -29.77 -2.38
C ALA A 351 -3.80 -31.02 -3.21
N PHE A 352 -4.41 -32.14 -2.86
CA PHE A 352 -4.34 -33.37 -3.65
C PHE A 352 -5.71 -34.04 -3.82
N SER A 353 -5.86 -34.81 -4.90
CA SER A 353 -7.01 -35.68 -5.12
C SER A 353 -6.59 -36.86 -6.01
N ALA A 354 -6.97 -38.07 -5.62
CA ALA A 354 -6.67 -39.29 -6.37
C ALA A 354 -7.80 -40.33 -6.29
N SER A 355 -7.93 -41.16 -7.33
CA SER A 355 -8.77 -42.36 -7.34
C SER A 355 -7.95 -43.66 -7.34
N LEU A 356 -8.62 -44.78 -7.09
CA LEU A 356 -7.98 -46.03 -6.66
C LEU A 356 -7.10 -46.66 -7.76
N VAL A 357 -7.58 -46.68 -9.00
CA VAL A 357 -6.98 -47.41 -10.13
C VAL A 357 -6.59 -46.48 -11.28
N GLU A 358 -5.34 -46.60 -11.72
CA GLU A 358 -4.76 -45.85 -12.85
C GLU A 358 -5.37 -46.27 -14.20
N SER A 359 -5.73 -47.54 -14.36
CA SER A 359 -6.47 -48.03 -15.53
C SER A 359 -7.20 -49.34 -15.24
N GLY A 360 -8.14 -49.71 -16.13
CA GLY A 360 -8.90 -50.95 -16.05
C GLY A 360 -10.04 -50.90 -15.03
N SER A 361 -10.24 -52.02 -14.32
CA SER A 361 -11.15 -52.16 -13.18
C SER A 361 -10.74 -53.34 -12.31
N GLY A 362 -11.12 -53.34 -11.03
CA GLY A 362 -10.77 -54.43 -10.13
C GLY A 362 -11.16 -54.20 -8.68
N TYR A 363 -10.96 -55.24 -7.87
CA TYR A 363 -11.10 -55.19 -6.42
C TYR A 363 -9.74 -55.03 -5.75
N ILE A 364 -9.69 -54.25 -4.67
CA ILE A 364 -8.59 -54.26 -3.70
C ILE A 364 -9.11 -54.93 -2.42
N GLY A 365 -8.43 -56.01 -2.02
CA GLY A 365 -8.90 -56.94 -0.98
C GLY A 365 -9.86 -58.03 -1.51
N PRO A 366 -10.32 -58.95 -0.63
CA PRO A 366 -10.12 -58.93 0.82
C PRO A 366 -8.73 -59.41 1.24
N PHE A 367 -8.13 -58.69 2.18
CA PHE A 367 -6.89 -59.11 2.85
C PHE A 367 -7.20 -59.65 4.26
N THR A 368 -6.34 -60.54 4.75
CA THR A 368 -6.47 -61.12 6.11
C THR A 368 -6.09 -60.13 7.22
N THR A 369 -5.33 -59.09 6.90
CA THR A 369 -4.93 -58.00 7.80
C THR A 369 -5.46 -56.65 7.31
N HIS A 370 -5.32 -55.61 8.13
CA HIS A 370 -5.50 -54.24 7.67
C HIS A 370 -4.44 -53.86 6.63
N PHE A 371 -4.84 -53.16 5.57
CA PHE A 371 -3.96 -52.86 4.43
C PHE A 371 -3.99 -51.36 4.09
N PRO A 372 -2.85 -50.65 3.99
CA PRO A 372 -2.82 -49.25 3.56
C PRO A 372 -3.18 -49.15 2.07
N ILE A 373 -4.07 -48.22 1.70
CA ILE A 373 -4.55 -48.06 0.33
C ILE A 373 -3.74 -46.98 -0.40
N THR A 374 -3.15 -47.37 -1.52
CA THR A 374 -2.52 -46.47 -2.50
C THR A 374 -3.55 -46.07 -3.57
N TYR A 375 -3.90 -44.79 -3.66
CA TYR A 375 -4.75 -44.25 -4.73
C TYR A 375 -3.84 -43.78 -5.86
N LYS A 376 -3.77 -44.56 -6.94
CA LYS A 376 -2.72 -44.40 -7.96
C LYS A 376 -3.03 -43.34 -9.02
N ASN A 377 -4.30 -43.09 -9.29
CA ASN A 377 -4.74 -42.17 -10.33
C ASN A 377 -4.84 -40.75 -9.77
N VAL A 378 -3.76 -39.96 -9.86
CA VAL A 378 -3.67 -38.62 -9.28
C VAL A 378 -4.23 -37.57 -10.23
N PHE A 379 -5.29 -36.89 -9.81
CA PHE A 379 -5.87 -35.75 -10.54
C PHE A 379 -5.17 -34.43 -10.22
N THR A 380 -4.74 -34.26 -8.97
CA THR A 380 -4.10 -33.04 -8.46
C THR A 380 -3.11 -33.41 -7.34
N ASN A 381 -1.97 -32.71 -7.26
CA ASN A 381 -1.00 -32.84 -6.17
C ASN A 381 -0.18 -31.53 -5.96
N THR A 382 -0.88 -30.40 -5.85
CA THR A 382 -0.23 -29.09 -5.61
C THR A 382 0.46 -29.11 -4.24
N GLY A 383 1.70 -28.65 -4.21
CA GLY A 383 2.61 -28.79 -3.05
C GLY A 383 3.30 -30.17 -2.95
N ASN A 384 3.01 -31.11 -3.85
CA ASN A 384 3.58 -32.48 -3.88
C ASN A 384 3.47 -33.27 -2.56
N ALA A 385 2.52 -32.90 -1.70
CA ALA A 385 2.38 -33.46 -0.36
C ALA A 385 1.81 -34.90 -0.34
N TYR A 386 1.17 -35.35 -1.43
CA TYR A 386 0.73 -36.74 -1.58
C TYR A 386 1.76 -37.58 -2.37
N ASN A 387 2.06 -38.78 -1.87
CA ASN A 387 2.94 -39.73 -2.54
C ASN A 387 2.10 -40.89 -3.14
N PRO A 388 1.92 -40.97 -4.48
CA PRO A 388 1.11 -42.00 -5.12
C PRO A 388 1.78 -43.38 -5.22
N ILE A 389 3.03 -43.52 -4.77
CA ILE A 389 3.70 -44.83 -4.66
C ILE A 389 3.35 -45.48 -3.31
N THR A 390 3.26 -44.68 -2.24
CA THR A 390 2.97 -45.19 -0.87
C THR A 390 1.51 -45.05 -0.47
N GLY A 391 0.78 -44.09 -1.05
CA GLY A 391 -0.59 -43.75 -0.65
C GLY A 391 -0.68 -42.73 0.49
N ILE A 392 0.45 -42.13 0.89
CA ILE A 392 0.57 -41.30 2.09
C ILE A 392 0.62 -39.81 1.70
N PHE A 393 -0.18 -39.01 2.39
CA PHE A 393 0.00 -37.56 2.48
C PHE A 393 0.93 -37.23 3.66
N THR A 394 1.90 -36.36 3.45
CA THR A 394 2.77 -35.81 4.52
C THR A 394 2.57 -34.30 4.57
N ALA A 395 2.20 -33.76 5.73
CA ALA A 395 2.02 -32.31 5.89
C ALA A 395 3.36 -31.56 5.77
N PRO A 396 3.54 -30.66 4.79
CA PRO A 396 4.81 -29.93 4.64
C PRO A 396 4.91 -28.73 5.59
N LEU A 397 3.79 -28.28 6.17
CA LEU A 397 3.72 -27.17 7.15
C LEU A 397 2.62 -27.39 8.18
N LYS A 398 2.71 -26.67 9.30
CA LYS A 398 1.70 -26.65 10.37
C LYS A 398 0.39 -26.00 9.88
N GLY A 399 -0.75 -26.64 10.05
CA GLY A 399 -2.02 -26.08 9.56
C GLY A 399 -3.26 -26.90 9.83
N ALA A 400 -4.41 -26.31 9.46
CA ALA A 400 -5.69 -27.00 9.41
C ALA A 400 -5.90 -27.59 8.00
N TYR A 401 -6.07 -28.89 7.91
CA TYR A 401 -6.23 -29.63 6.65
C TYR A 401 -7.57 -30.35 6.63
N MET A 402 -8.33 -30.21 5.54
CA MET A 402 -9.53 -31.01 5.28
C MET A 402 -9.13 -32.28 4.53
N PHE A 403 -9.64 -33.44 4.94
CA PHE A 403 -9.54 -34.70 4.20
C PHE A 403 -10.92 -35.30 3.97
N ARG A 404 -11.16 -35.89 2.80
CA ARG A 404 -12.38 -36.65 2.46
C ARG A 404 -12.02 -37.97 1.80
N ILE A 405 -12.76 -39.01 2.16
CA ILE A 405 -12.76 -40.33 1.53
C ILE A 405 -14.16 -40.63 0.97
N SER A 406 -14.19 -41.22 -0.21
CA SER A 406 -15.36 -41.93 -0.75
C SER A 406 -14.91 -43.32 -1.17
N VAL A 407 -15.68 -44.35 -0.85
CA VAL A 407 -15.37 -45.74 -1.20
C VAL A 407 -16.59 -46.47 -1.74
N TYR A 408 -16.33 -47.27 -2.76
CA TYR A 408 -17.32 -48.05 -3.48
C TYR A 408 -17.00 -49.55 -3.38
N GLY A 409 -18.03 -50.38 -3.47
CA GLY A 409 -17.90 -51.83 -3.48
C GLY A 409 -19.14 -52.53 -4.01
N VAL A 410 -19.13 -53.86 -3.92
CA VAL A 410 -20.22 -54.73 -4.35
C VAL A 410 -20.59 -55.64 -3.19
N GLY A 411 -21.89 -55.88 -3.01
CA GLY A 411 -22.48 -56.58 -1.87
C GLY A 411 -21.98 -58.01 -1.67
N GLY A 412 -22.27 -58.55 -0.48
CA GLY A 412 -21.72 -59.82 -0.01
C GLY A 412 -20.29 -59.72 0.55
N THR A 413 -19.69 -58.51 0.56
CA THR A 413 -18.49 -58.20 1.36
C THR A 413 -18.55 -56.73 1.76
N ALA A 414 -18.48 -56.44 3.06
CA ALA A 414 -18.54 -55.06 3.55
C ALA A 414 -17.39 -54.21 3.00
N VAL A 415 -17.68 -52.95 2.65
CA VAL A 415 -16.65 -51.92 2.49
C VAL A 415 -16.36 -51.33 3.87
N SER A 416 -15.08 -51.15 4.20
CA SER A 416 -14.72 -50.29 5.31
C SER A 416 -13.30 -49.80 5.17
N VAL A 417 -13.14 -48.48 5.23
CA VAL A 417 -11.83 -47.83 5.25
C VAL A 417 -11.78 -46.77 6.34
N SER A 418 -10.59 -46.52 6.87
CA SER A 418 -10.32 -45.49 7.86
C SER A 418 -9.32 -44.48 7.32
N ILE A 419 -9.55 -43.18 7.57
CA ILE A 419 -8.47 -42.19 7.55
C ILE A 419 -7.63 -42.41 8.81
N ILE A 420 -6.32 -42.56 8.61
CA ILE A 420 -5.33 -42.78 9.64
C ILE A 420 -4.45 -41.53 9.75
N LYS A 421 -4.23 -41.00 10.96
CA LYS A 421 -3.17 -40.01 11.26
C LYS A 421 -2.10 -40.69 12.11
N ASN A 422 -0.84 -40.66 11.70
CA ASN A 422 0.32 -41.16 12.45
C ASN A 422 0.18 -42.62 13.00
N GLY A 423 -0.69 -43.44 12.40
CA GLY A 423 -0.99 -44.82 12.81
C GLY A 423 -2.36 -45.02 13.48
N GLU A 424 -2.98 -43.95 14.00
CA GLU A 424 -4.27 -43.98 14.71
C GLU A 424 -5.47 -43.72 13.78
N ILE A 425 -6.60 -44.38 14.02
CA ILE A 425 -7.85 -44.15 13.27
C ILE A 425 -8.46 -42.82 13.69
N VAL A 426 -8.77 -41.96 12.72
CA VAL A 426 -9.44 -40.67 12.95
C VAL A 426 -10.94 -40.77 12.64
N VAL A 427 -11.28 -41.12 11.40
CA VAL A 427 -12.65 -41.35 10.94
C VAL A 427 -12.71 -42.58 10.04
N SER A 428 -13.88 -43.21 9.94
CA SER A 428 -14.08 -44.38 9.07
C SER A 428 -15.34 -44.25 8.23
N ALA A 429 -15.26 -44.76 7.00
CA ALA A 429 -16.42 -45.06 6.17
C ALA A 429 -16.71 -46.57 6.29
N TYR A 430 -17.99 -46.94 6.34
CA TYR A 430 -18.46 -48.32 6.43
C TYR A 430 -19.80 -48.44 5.69
N ASP A 431 -19.97 -49.52 4.95
CA ASP A 431 -21.26 -49.98 4.43
C ASP A 431 -21.24 -51.51 4.22
N TYR A 432 -22.40 -52.15 4.40
CA TYR A 432 -22.59 -53.58 4.18
C TYR A 432 -24.02 -53.89 3.80
N GLN A 433 -24.18 -54.48 2.61
CA GLN A 433 -25.41 -55.07 2.12
C GLN A 433 -25.09 -56.46 1.51
N PRO A 434 -26.02 -57.43 1.56
CA PRO A 434 -25.78 -58.79 1.07
C PRO A 434 -25.73 -58.89 -0.46
N GLN A 435 -26.28 -57.90 -1.18
CA GLN A 435 -26.34 -57.80 -2.64
C GLN A 435 -26.18 -56.31 -3.05
N ASN A 436 -26.33 -56.01 -4.35
CA ASN A 436 -26.24 -54.66 -4.94
C ASN A 436 -24.85 -54.00 -4.76
N VAL A 437 -24.81 -52.67 -4.78
CA VAL A 437 -23.59 -51.84 -4.69
C VAL A 437 -23.48 -51.25 -3.29
N LEU A 438 -22.25 -50.97 -2.85
CA LEU A 438 -21.96 -50.35 -1.56
C LEU A 438 -21.30 -49.00 -1.79
N ASN A 439 -21.71 -47.97 -1.06
CA ASN A 439 -21.17 -46.61 -1.19
C ASN A 439 -21.13 -45.94 0.19
N SER A 440 -19.94 -45.53 0.63
CA SER A 440 -19.75 -44.88 1.92
C SER A 440 -18.72 -43.77 1.82
N SER A 441 -18.99 -42.63 2.46
CA SER A 441 -18.10 -41.46 2.43
C SER A 441 -17.98 -40.84 3.82
N ASN A 442 -16.79 -40.33 4.16
CA ASN A 442 -16.55 -39.62 5.41
C ASN A 442 -15.44 -38.56 5.22
N GLY A 443 -15.31 -37.61 6.14
CA GLY A 443 -14.29 -36.57 6.08
C GLY A 443 -14.02 -35.94 7.43
N VAL A 444 -12.88 -35.26 7.55
CA VAL A 444 -12.42 -34.69 8.81
C VAL A 444 -11.51 -33.48 8.56
N VAL A 445 -11.62 -32.47 9.43
CA VAL A 445 -10.60 -31.42 9.55
C VAL A 445 -9.60 -31.83 10.63
N LEU A 446 -8.33 -31.92 10.26
CA LEU A 446 -7.23 -32.24 11.15
C LEU A 446 -6.29 -31.04 11.31
N ILE A 447 -5.88 -30.78 12.54
CA ILE A 447 -4.67 -29.98 12.79
C ILE A 447 -3.47 -30.92 12.63
N LEU A 448 -2.56 -30.54 11.74
CA LEU A 448 -1.33 -31.26 11.46
C LEU A 448 -0.12 -30.37 11.78
N GLU A 449 0.91 -30.97 12.35
CA GLU A 449 2.26 -30.42 12.42
C GLU A 449 3.04 -30.77 11.14
N ALA A 450 4.13 -30.06 10.85
CA ALA A 450 5.00 -30.41 9.74
C ALA A 450 5.63 -31.81 9.96
N GLY A 451 5.46 -32.70 8.97
CA GLY A 451 5.88 -34.10 9.05
C GLY A 451 4.81 -35.09 9.51
N ASP A 452 3.63 -34.64 9.96
CA ASP A 452 2.49 -35.53 10.24
C ASP A 452 2.07 -36.27 8.96
N VAL A 453 1.76 -37.57 9.09
CA VAL A 453 1.37 -38.44 7.98
C VAL A 453 -0.11 -38.84 8.06
N VAL A 454 -0.81 -38.71 6.94
CA VAL A 454 -2.22 -39.07 6.79
C VAL A 454 -2.38 -40.03 5.60
N TYR A 455 -3.06 -41.15 5.81
CA TYR A 455 -3.30 -42.15 4.77
C TYR A 455 -4.60 -42.93 5.01
N VAL A 456 -5.04 -43.71 4.02
CA VAL A 456 -6.28 -44.50 4.13
C VAL A 456 -5.94 -45.97 4.34
N ARG A 457 -6.71 -46.68 5.17
CA ARG A 457 -6.49 -48.09 5.50
C ARG A 457 -7.76 -48.92 5.35
N LEU A 458 -7.68 -50.00 4.58
CA LEU A 458 -8.74 -51.01 4.41
C LEU A 458 -8.90 -51.87 5.67
N GLY A 459 -10.13 -52.22 6.02
CA GLY A 459 -10.42 -53.20 7.06
C GLY A 459 -9.97 -54.63 6.69
N SER A 460 -9.54 -55.43 7.67
CA SER A 460 -9.36 -56.88 7.47
C SER A 460 -10.70 -57.52 7.05
N GLY A 461 -10.66 -58.44 6.08
CA GLY A 461 -11.84 -59.09 5.51
C GLY A 461 -12.78 -58.14 4.74
N ARG A 462 -12.30 -56.96 4.33
CA ARG A 462 -13.05 -55.98 3.52
C ARG A 462 -12.43 -55.88 2.14
N ARG A 463 -13.25 -55.58 1.12
CA ARG A 463 -12.78 -55.21 -0.21
C ARG A 463 -13.49 -53.95 -0.69
N ILE A 464 -12.80 -53.19 -1.54
CA ILE A 464 -13.36 -52.06 -2.29
C ILE A 464 -13.18 -52.35 -3.79
N TYR A 465 -13.99 -51.70 -4.62
CA TYR A 465 -13.93 -51.80 -6.08
C TYR A 465 -13.71 -50.43 -6.69
N ASP A 466 -13.01 -50.40 -7.84
CA ASP A 466 -13.01 -49.22 -8.70
C ASP A 466 -12.83 -49.59 -10.18
N ASN A 467 -13.15 -48.64 -11.05
CA ASN A 467 -13.04 -48.73 -12.49
C ASN A 467 -12.78 -47.35 -13.10
N LYS A 468 -12.85 -47.22 -14.45
CA LYS A 468 -12.66 -45.96 -15.18
C LYS A 468 -13.61 -44.81 -14.78
N SER A 469 -14.65 -45.03 -13.97
CA SER A 469 -15.54 -44.00 -13.45
C SER A 469 -15.10 -43.43 -12.09
N ASN A 470 -13.99 -43.92 -11.51
CA ASN A 470 -13.31 -43.33 -10.35
C ASN A 470 -14.20 -43.18 -9.10
N HIS A 471 -14.87 -44.27 -8.69
CA HIS A 471 -15.82 -44.27 -7.57
C HIS A 471 -15.15 -44.18 -6.20
N SER A 472 -13.93 -44.71 -6.06
CA SER A 472 -13.19 -44.74 -4.80
C SER A 472 -12.11 -43.67 -4.80
N THR A 473 -12.29 -42.60 -4.01
CA THR A 473 -11.41 -41.42 -3.99
C THR A 473 -10.86 -41.08 -2.61
N PHE A 474 -9.68 -40.46 -2.59
CA PHE A 474 -9.09 -39.82 -1.43
C PHE A 474 -8.56 -38.44 -1.83
N SER A 475 -8.96 -37.40 -1.08
CA SER A 475 -8.61 -36.01 -1.37
C SER A 475 -8.34 -35.26 -0.08
N GLY A 476 -7.49 -34.24 -0.15
CA GLY A 476 -7.28 -33.32 0.98
C GLY A 476 -6.55 -32.05 0.61
N PHE A 477 -6.74 -31.00 1.40
CA PHE A 477 -6.18 -29.66 1.13
C PHE A 477 -6.00 -28.84 2.41
N LEU A 478 -5.08 -27.88 2.37
CA LEU A 478 -4.90 -26.89 3.42
C LEU A 478 -6.07 -25.89 3.42
N LEU A 479 -6.75 -25.75 4.56
CA LEU A 479 -7.75 -24.69 4.78
C LEU A 479 -7.05 -23.36 5.11
N PHE A 480 -6.09 -23.42 6.03
CA PHE A 480 -5.20 -22.32 6.38
C PHE A 480 -3.97 -22.83 7.16
N PRO A 481 -2.79 -22.22 6.97
CA PRO A 481 -1.64 -22.50 7.81
C PRO A 481 -1.89 -22.00 9.23
N LEU A 482 -1.25 -22.64 10.21
CA LEU A 482 -1.19 -22.18 11.59
C LEU A 482 0.24 -21.75 11.90
N ARG A 483 0.38 -20.66 12.65
CA ARG A 483 1.66 -20.17 13.18
C ARG A 483 1.95 -20.82 14.53
#